data_AF-A0A6B2CTV4-F1
#
_entry.id   AF-A0A6B2CTV4-F1
#
_cell.length_a   1.000
_cell.length_b   1.000
_cell.length_c   1.000
_cell.angle_alpha   90.00
_cell.angle_beta   90.00
_cell.angle_gamma   90.00
#
_symmetry.space_group_name_H-M   'P 1'
#
loop_
_entity.id
_entity.type
_entity.pdbx_description
1 polymer ?
#
loop_
_entity_poly.entity_id
_entity_poly.type
_entity_poly.pdbx_seq_one_letter_code
_entity_poly.pdbx_strand_id
1 'polypeptide(L)' 'MYGIHMAAVIQILGPHAHYLRRYGVNPEEDASTAIDKLNAKAPHLAALLREIAQIASLQ' A
#
# COMPACT_ATOMS: atom_id res chain seq x y z
N MET A 1 21.99 -3.52 6.88
CA MET A 1 21.04 -2.83 5.98
C MET A 1 19.82 -2.48 6.81
N TYR A 2 19.67 -1.23 7.25
CA TYR A 2 18.40 -0.77 7.83
C TYR A 2 17.43 -0.59 6.68
N GLY A 3 16.82 -1.69 6.22
CA GLY A 3 15.70 -1.60 5.30
C GLY A 3 14.58 -0.91 6.06
N ILE A 4 14.19 0.28 5.62
CA ILE A 4 12.94 0.90 6.04
C ILE A 4 11.86 -0.06 5.53
N HIS A 5 11.46 -1.02 6.37
CA HIS A 5 10.35 -1.90 6.04
C HIS A 5 9.10 -1.03 6.05
N MET A 6 8.66 -0.64 4.86
CA MET A 6 7.38 0.03 4.70
C MET A 6 6.29 -0.88 5.26
N ALA A 7 5.33 -0.27 5.97
CA ALA A 7 4.23 -0.99 6.58
C ALA A 7 3.49 -1.83 5.53
N ALA A 8 2.98 -2.99 5.97
CA ALA A 8 2.11 -3.80 5.15
C ALA A 8 0.83 -3.03 4.81
N VAL A 9 0.24 -3.28 3.65
CA VAL A 9 -1.00 -2.59 3.24
C VAL A 9 -2.12 -2.76 4.27
N ILE A 10 -2.22 -3.92 4.91
CA ILE A 10 -3.18 -4.20 5.98
C ILE A 10 -2.94 -3.38 7.25
N GLN A 11 -1.71 -2.96 7.53
CA GLN A 11 -1.41 -2.08 8.67
C GLN A 11 -1.83 -0.63 8.39
N ILE A 12 -1.88 -0.24 7.11
CA ILE A 12 -2.26 1.12 6.68
C ILE A 12 -3.78 1.24 6.51
N LEU A 13 -4.38 0.29 5.79
CA LEU A 13 -5.80 0.34 5.39
C LEU A 13 -6.71 -0.56 6.23
N GLY A 14 -6.13 -1.36 7.13
CA GLY A 14 -6.89 -2.35 7.88
C GLY A 14 -7.63 -3.33 6.96
N PRO A 15 -8.88 -3.71 7.28
CA PRO A 15 -9.68 -4.64 6.48
C PRO A 15 -9.90 -4.18 5.03
N HIS A 16 -9.83 -2.87 4.76
CA HIS A 16 -10.04 -2.34 3.41
C HIS A 16 -8.96 -2.76 2.42
N ALA A 17 -7.80 -3.22 2.89
CA ALA A 17 -6.73 -3.77 2.05
C ALA A 17 -7.22 -4.92 1.14
N HIS A 18 -8.21 -5.71 1.58
CA HIS A 18 -8.75 -6.81 0.78
C HIS A 18 -9.41 -6.35 -0.53
N TYR A 19 -9.94 -5.13 -0.61
CA TYR A 19 -10.50 -4.58 -1.85
C TYR A 19 -9.46 -4.40 -2.95
N LEU A 20 -8.17 -4.27 -2.58
CA LEU A 20 -7.09 -4.08 -3.55
C LEU A 20 -6.66 -5.38 -4.24
N ARG A 21 -7.13 -6.55 -3.76
CA ARG A 21 -6.85 -7.86 -4.39
C ARG A 21 -7.26 -7.93 -5.86
N ARG A 22 -8.33 -7.21 -6.26
CA ARG A 22 -8.76 -7.13 -7.67
C ARG A 22 -7.73 -6.45 -8.58
N TYR A 23 -6.80 -5.69 -8.01
CA TYR A 23 -5.67 -5.09 -8.72
C TYR A 23 -4.40 -5.94 -8.65
N GLY A 24 -4.42 -7.07 -7.95
CA GLY A 24 -3.26 -7.96 -7.75
C GLY A 24 -2.46 -7.65 -6.49
N VAL A 25 -2.97 -6.78 -5.62
CA VAL A 25 -2.34 -6.44 -4.34
C VAL A 25 -2.63 -7.53 -3.30
N ASN A 26 -1.61 -8.01 -2.60
CA ASN A 26 -1.73 -8.84 -1.40
C ASN A 26 -1.77 -7.93 -0.16
N PRO A 27 -2.80 -7.99 0.71
CA PRO A 27 -2.87 -7.18 1.92
C PRO A 27 -1.64 -7.23 2.84
N GLU A 28 -0.91 -8.35 2.84
CA GLU A 28 0.29 -8.54 3.67
C GLU A 28 1.58 -8.05 3.01
N GLU A 29 1.54 -7.66 1.74
CA GLU A 29 2.72 -7.09 1.09
C GLU A 29 2.99 -5.66 1.54
N ASP A 30 4.22 -5.20 1.37
CA ASP A 30 4.62 -3.85 1.71
C ASP A 30 3.92 -2.82 0.81
N ALA A 31 3.69 -1.63 1.35
CA ALA A 31 3.03 -0.56 0.62
C ALA A 31 3.74 -0.16 -0.69
N SER A 32 5.06 -0.31 -0.80
CA SER A 32 5.77 0.05 -2.04
C SER A 32 5.45 -0.91 -3.18
N THR A 33 5.48 -2.22 -2.91
CA THR A 33 5.11 -3.25 -3.87
C THR A 33 3.65 -3.10 -4.30
N ALA A 34 2.76 -2.79 -3.36
CA ALA A 34 1.36 -2.53 -3.66
C ALA A 34 1.17 -1.27 -4.54
N ILE A 35 1.90 -0.18 -4.26
CA ILE A 35 1.88 1.04 -5.08
C ILE A 35 2.32 0.74 -6.52
N ASP A 36 3.37 -0.05 -6.72
CA ASP A 36 3.84 -0.40 -8.07
C ASP A 36 2.81 -1.20 -8.86
N LYS A 37 2.16 -2.17 -8.22
CA LYS A 37 1.06 -2.94 -8.82
C LYS A 37 -0.14 -2.05 -9.15
N LEU A 38 -0.47 -1.10 -8.28
CA LEU A 38 -1.55 -0.16 -8.50
C LEU A 38 -1.22 0.84 -9.60
N ASN A 39 0.03 1.31 -9.74
CA ASN A 39 0.42 2.23 -10.81
C ASN A 39 0.10 1.67 -12.20
N ALA A 40 0.23 0.35 -12.39
CA ALA A 40 -0.05 -0.31 -13.65
C ALA A 40 -1.55 -0.40 -14.00
N LYS A 41 -2.46 -0.39 -13.02
CA LYS A 41 -3.90 -0.69 -13.22
C LYS A 41 -4.87 0.39 -12.73
N ALA A 42 -4.49 1.11 -11.68
CA ALA A 42 -5.28 2.10 -10.97
C ALA A 42 -4.36 3.17 -10.33
N PRO A 43 -3.75 4.06 -11.14
CA PRO A 43 -2.75 5.01 -10.66
C PRO A 43 -3.28 6.00 -9.61
N HIS A 44 -4.59 6.29 -9.62
CA HIS A 44 -5.24 7.10 -8.59
C HIS A 44 -5.24 6.41 -7.21
N LEU A 45 -5.40 5.09 -7.16
CA LEU A 45 -5.30 4.33 -5.90
C LEU A 45 -3.86 4.23 -5.42
N ALA A 46 -2.90 4.17 -6.35
CA ALA A 46 -1.47 4.21 -6.01
C ALA A 46 -1.10 5.54 -5.34
N ALA A 47 -1.59 6.66 -5.88
CA ALA A 47 -1.40 7.99 -5.30
C ALA A 47 -2.03 8.08 -3.90
N LEU A 48 -3.29 7.65 -3.76
CA LEU A 48 -3.98 7.64 -2.46
C LEU A 48 -3.24 6.79 -1.42
N LEU A 49 -2.84 5.56 -1.78
CA LEU A 49 -2.11 4.67 -0.86
C LEU A 49 -0.77 5.29 -0.43
N ARG A 50 -0.07 5.97 -1.36
CA ARG A 50 1.18 6.68 -1.05
C ARG A 50 0.96 7.80 -0.04
N GLU A 51 -0.08 8.62 -0.22
CA GLU A 51 -0.40 9.71 0.70
C GLU A 51 -0.78 9.17 2.10
N ILE A 52 -1.63 8.15 2.17
CA ILE A 52 -2.01 7.55 3.46
C ILE A 52 -0.80 6.92 4.14
N ALA A 53 0.07 6.21 3.40
CA ALA A 53 1.28 5.63 3.95
C ALA A 53 2.24 6.67 4.54
N GLN A 54 2.38 7.83 3.88
CA GLN A 54 3.16 8.95 4.39
C GLN A 54 2.57 9.50 5.69
N ILE A 55 1.25 9.67 5.76
CA ILE A 55 0.57 10.13 6.98
C ILE A 55 0.74 9.10 8.12
N ALA A 56 0.56 7.81 7.82
CA ALA A 56 0.71 6.74 8.80
C ALA A 56 2.13 6.62 9.35
N SER A 57 3.16 6.97 8.57
CA SER A 57 4.56 7.00 9.02
C SER A 57 4.93 8.18 9.93
N LEU A 58 4.05 9.19 10.03
CA LEU A 58 4.24 10.35 10.90
C LEU A 58 3.64 10.14 12.31
N GLN A 59 2.91 9.04 12.52
CA GLN A 59 2.31 8.66 13.81
C GLN A 59 3.20 7.65 14.55
#